data_AF-A0A2G6NPM9-F1
#
_entry.id   AF-A0A2G6NPM9-F1
#
_cell.length_a   1.000
_cell.length_b   1.000
_cell.length_c   1.000
_cell.angle_alpha   90.00
_cell.angle_beta   90.00
_cell.angle_gamma   90.00
#
_symmetry.space_group_name_H-M   'P 1'
#
loop_
_entity.id
_entity.type
_entity.pdbx_description
1 polymer ?
#
loop_
_entity_poly.entity_id
_entity_poly.type
_entity_poly.pdbx_seq_one_letter_code
_entity_poly.pdbx_strand_id
1 'polypeptide(L)'
;MVKLALIFMWAMFAFVAVVGFLIFILAPIFIRPKKPIIKKTPFFSMSKIEQMIQDPSTSPKDLQTLIKSFSTYHKIPEKENGISPKSSKTVLDLIFTLGGHSNMSPDLRQVMFNKFIAANPQYAQELRRGQ
;
A
#
# COMPACT_ATOMS: atom_id res chain seq x y z
N MET A 1 58.01 -27.26 -17.81
CA MET A 1 56.65 -27.47 -17.26
C MET A 1 56.08 -26.23 -16.56
N VAL A 2 56.84 -25.52 -15.73
CA VAL A 2 56.37 -24.33 -14.97
C VAL A 2 55.80 -23.19 -15.84
N LYS A 3 56.42 -22.89 -17.00
CA LYS A 3 55.94 -21.84 -17.92
C LYS A 3 54.57 -22.13 -18.53
N LEU A 4 54.27 -23.41 -18.80
CA LEU A 4 52.98 -23.83 -19.36
C LEU A 4 51.86 -23.70 -18.33
N ALA A 5 52.13 -24.07 -17.07
CA ALA A 5 51.20 -23.89 -15.96
C ALA A 5 50.87 -22.41 -15.69
N LEU A 6 51.87 -21.53 -15.82
CA LEU A 6 51.66 -20.09 -15.65
C LEU A 6 50.73 -19.51 -16.72
N ILE A 7 50.92 -19.91 -17.99
CA ILE A 7 50.08 -19.46 -19.12
C ILE A 7 48.63 -19.94 -18.94
N PHE A 8 48.43 -21.19 -18.51
CA PHE A 8 47.09 -21.72 -18.22
C PHE A 8 46.40 -20.98 -17.06
N MET A 9 47.15 -20.60 -16.02
CA MET A 9 46.63 -19.82 -14.89
C MET A 9 46.15 -18.43 -15.32
N TRP A 10 46.93 -17.71 -16.13
CA TRP A 10 46.53 -16.41 -16.67
C TRP A 10 45.36 -16.50 -17.65
N ALA A 11 45.30 -17.56 -18.48
CA ALA A 11 44.20 -17.79 -19.40
C ALA A 11 42.87 -18.07 -18.66
N MET A 12 42.89 -18.88 -17.59
CA MET A 12 41.71 -19.09 -16.76
C MET A 12 41.24 -17.81 -16.07
N PHE A 13 42.17 -16.99 -15.57
CA PHE A 13 41.82 -15.71 -14.93
C PHE A 13 41.16 -14.74 -15.92
N ALA A 14 41.70 -14.64 -17.14
CA ALA A 14 41.11 -13.85 -18.21
C ALA A 14 39.70 -14.36 -18.60
N PHE A 15 39.51 -15.68 -18.67
CA PHE A 15 38.21 -16.27 -18.97
C PHE A 15 37.16 -15.95 -17.90
N VAL A 16 37.51 -16.07 -16.61
CA VAL A 16 36.62 -15.72 -15.49
C VAL A 16 36.26 -14.24 -15.51
N ALA A 17 37.22 -13.36 -15.83
CA ALA A 17 36.97 -11.92 -15.96
C ALA A 17 35.98 -11.59 -17.09
N VAL A 18 36.11 -12.24 -18.25
CA VAL A 18 35.20 -12.06 -19.39
C VAL A 18 33.79 -12.54 -19.06
N VAL A 19 33.65 -13.71 -18.43
CA VAL A 19 32.34 -14.26 -18.02
C VAL A 19 31.69 -13.36 -16.96
N GLY A 20 32.46 -12.89 -15.97
CA GLY A 20 31.97 -11.95 -14.95
C GLY A 20 31.48 -10.63 -15.56
N PHE A 21 32.22 -10.10 -16.54
CA PHE A 21 31.84 -8.88 -17.26
C PHE A 21 30.56 -9.08 -18.10
N LEU A 22 30.39 -10.26 -18.71
CA LEU A 22 29.18 -10.60 -19.46
C LEU A 22 27.95 -10.66 -18.54
N ILE A 23 28.09 -11.25 -17.34
CA ILE A 23 27.03 -11.28 -16.33
C ILE A 23 26.72 -9.87 -15.83
N PHE A 24 27.73 -9.02 -15.62
CA PHE A 24 27.54 -7.63 -15.21
C PHE A 24 26.75 -6.80 -16.24
N ILE A 25 26.97 -7.02 -17.55
CA ILE A 25 26.20 -6.36 -18.63
C ILE A 25 24.77 -6.90 -18.72
N LEU A 26 24.55 -8.20 -18.49
CA LEU A 26 23.23 -8.85 -18.56
C LEU A 26 22.37 -8.68 -17.29
N ALA A 27 23.00 -8.55 -16.12
CA ALA A 27 22.32 -8.36 -14.83
C ALA A 27 21.31 -7.18 -14.80
N PRO A 28 21.61 -5.97 -15.32
CA PRO A 28 20.65 -4.87 -15.29
C PRO A 28 19.42 -5.10 -16.20
N ILE A 29 19.42 -6.10 -17.08
CA ILE A 29 18.27 -6.43 -17.93
C ILE A 29 17.21 -7.20 -17.13
N PHE A 30 17.63 -8.10 -16.24
CA PHE A 30 16.72 -8.88 -15.39
C PHE A 30 16.30 -8.14 -14.11
N ILE A 31 17.14 -7.22 -13.63
CA ILE A 31 16.87 -6.41 -12.42
C ILE A 31 16.30 -5.04 -12.82
N ARG A 32 15.46 -4.96 -13.85
CA ARG A 32 14.57 -3.81 -13.95
C ARG A 32 13.53 -4.00 -12.84
N PRO A 33 13.57 -3.27 -11.72
CA PRO A 33 12.44 -3.29 -10.81
C PRO A 33 11.23 -2.92 -11.65
N LYS A 34 10.20 -3.77 -11.68
CA LYS A 34 8.88 -3.38 -12.19
C LYS A 34 8.57 -2.05 -11.51
N LYS A 35 8.70 -0.93 -12.23
CA LYS A 35 8.31 0.38 -11.71
C LYS A 35 6.92 0.17 -11.12
N PRO A 36 6.68 0.49 -9.84
CA PRO A 36 5.35 0.35 -9.29
C PRO A 36 4.45 1.15 -10.22
N ILE A 37 3.48 0.47 -10.84
CA ILE A 37 2.44 1.14 -11.60
C ILE A 37 1.72 1.94 -10.53
N ILE A 38 2.04 3.22 -10.41
CA ILE A 38 1.34 4.17 -9.55
C ILE A 38 -0.02 4.32 -10.19
N LYS A 39 -0.94 3.37 -9.92
CA LYS A 39 -2.35 3.56 -10.20
C LYS A 39 -2.76 4.75 -9.35
N LYS A 40 -2.93 5.92 -9.97
CA LYS A 40 -3.49 7.10 -9.30
C LYS A 40 -4.78 6.63 -8.65
N THR A 41 -4.82 6.68 -7.32
CA THR A 41 -6.02 6.38 -6.58
C THR A 41 -7.08 7.38 -7.05
N PRO A 42 -8.25 6.93 -7.55
CA PRO A 42 -9.27 7.87 -8.00
C PRO A 42 -9.73 8.70 -6.80
N PHE A 43 -9.79 10.02 -6.96
CA PHE A 43 -10.35 10.90 -5.95
C PHE A 43 -11.87 10.78 -5.97
N PHE A 44 -12.47 10.46 -4.83
CA PHE A 44 -13.91 10.51 -4.64
C PHE A 44 -14.26 11.67 -3.72
N SER A 45 -15.29 12.44 -4.07
CA SER A 45 -15.87 13.44 -3.17
C SER A 45 -16.59 12.75 -2.01
N MET A 46 -16.74 13.43 -0.87
CA MET A 46 -17.50 12.89 0.27
C MET A 46 -18.92 12.47 -0.11
N SER A 47 -19.61 13.26 -0.92
CA SER A 47 -20.96 12.92 -1.42
C SER A 47 -20.99 11.60 -2.20
N LYS A 48 -19.95 11.34 -3.00
CA LYS A 48 -19.84 10.11 -3.79
C LYS A 48 -19.46 8.92 -2.92
N ILE A 49 -18.65 9.15 -1.87
CA ILE A 49 -18.32 8.14 -0.87
C ILE A 49 -19.58 7.73 -0.10
N GLU A 50 -20.36 8.69 0.38
CA GLU A 50 -21.64 8.44 1.05
C GLU A 50 -22.61 7.67 0.16
N GLN A 51 -22.75 8.08 -1.11
CA GLN A 51 -23.60 7.38 -2.07
C GLN A 51 -23.17 5.92 -2.27
N MET A 52 -21.86 5.66 -2.41
CA MET A 52 -21.34 4.30 -2.57
C MET A 52 -21.45 3.46 -1.30
N ILE A 53 -21.34 4.07 -0.12
CA ILE A 53 -21.53 3.38 1.16
C ILE A 53 -23.01 3.01 1.38
N GLN A 54 -23.93 3.85 0.91
CA GLN A 54 -25.36 3.61 1.02
C GLN A 54 -25.90 2.68 -0.07
N ASP A 55 -25.19 2.54 -1.20
CA ASP A 55 -25.58 1.65 -2.29
C ASP A 55 -25.14 0.20 -2.00
N PRO A 56 -26.08 -0.71 -1.67
CA PRO A 56 -25.76 -2.11 -1.36
C PRO A 56 -25.21 -2.88 -2.57
N SER A 57 -25.33 -2.32 -3.78
CA SER A 57 -24.83 -2.90 -5.02
C SER A 57 -23.34 -2.61 -5.25
N THR A 58 -22.72 -1.76 -4.42
CA THR A 58 -21.31 -1.39 -4.58
C THR A 58 -20.41 -2.61 -4.51
N SER A 59 -19.59 -2.81 -5.55
CA SER A 59 -18.76 -4.00 -5.63
C SER A 59 -17.64 -4.00 -4.58
N PRO A 60 -17.16 -5.18 -4.13
CA PRO A 60 -16.01 -5.27 -3.22
C PRO A 60 -14.76 -4.56 -3.75
N LYS A 61 -14.56 -4.53 -5.07
CA LYS A 61 -13.44 -3.83 -5.71
C LYS A 61 -13.59 -2.31 -5.62
N ASP A 62 -14.81 -1.82 -5.76
CA ASP A 62 -15.11 -0.39 -5.61
C ASP A 62 -14.96 0.04 -4.16
N LEU A 63 -15.42 -0.78 -3.19
CA LEU A 63 -15.17 -0.55 -1.76
C LEU A 63 -13.67 -0.49 -1.44
N GLN A 64 -12.86 -1.42 -1.95
CA GLN A 64 -11.40 -1.36 -1.78
C GLN A 64 -10.79 -0.07 -2.33
N THR A 65 -11.27 0.36 -3.50
CA THR A 65 -10.78 1.56 -4.17
C THR A 65 -11.20 2.81 -3.39
N LEU A 66 -12.43 2.82 -2.87
CA LEU A 66 -12.98 3.85 -2.02
C LEU A 66 -12.21 3.95 -0.70
N ILE A 67 -11.95 2.84 0.00
CA ILE A 67 -11.12 2.81 1.22
C ILE A 67 -9.74 3.39 0.96
N LYS A 68 -9.10 3.00 -0.16
CA LYS A 68 -7.80 3.55 -0.54
C LYS A 68 -7.89 5.05 -0.76
N SER A 69 -8.85 5.52 -1.55
CA SER A 69 -9.06 6.94 -1.82
C SER A 69 -9.33 7.72 -0.54
N PHE A 70 -10.24 7.24 0.29
CA PHE A 70 -10.60 7.83 1.56
C PHE A 70 -9.38 7.96 2.48
N SER A 71 -8.63 6.87 2.69
CA SER A 71 -7.41 6.90 3.51
C SER A 71 -6.30 7.81 2.97
N THR A 72 -6.30 8.09 1.65
CA THR A 72 -5.29 8.94 1.02
C THR A 72 -5.67 10.42 1.08
N TYR A 73 -6.93 10.74 0.83
CA TYR A 73 -7.38 12.13 0.65
C TYR A 73 -8.11 12.71 1.87
N HIS A 74 -8.66 11.87 2.74
CA HIS A 74 -9.48 12.28 3.87
C HIS A 74 -8.78 11.88 5.17
N LYS A 75 -8.03 12.81 5.75
CA LYS A 75 -7.40 12.63 7.06
C LYS A 75 -8.40 12.95 8.17
N ILE A 76 -8.32 12.19 9.26
CA ILE A 76 -9.10 12.49 10.47
C ILE A 76 -8.43 13.71 11.12
N PRO A 77 -9.17 14.81 11.38
CA PRO A 77 -8.64 15.96 12.11
C PRO A 77 -8.04 15.52 13.44
N GLU A 78 -6.88 16.08 13.82
CA GLU A 78 -6.21 15.69 15.06
C GLU A 78 -7.00 16.11 16.30
N LYS A 79 -6.75 15.42 17.42
CA LYS A 79 -7.36 15.81 18.70
C LYS A 79 -6.65 17.04 19.22
N GLU A 80 -7.37 18.13 19.44
CA GLU A 80 -6.82 19.30 20.11
C GLU A 80 -7.04 19.15 21.62
N ASN A 81 -5.95 19.19 22.41
CA ASN A 81 -5.99 19.03 23.86
C ASN A 81 -6.67 17.73 24.34
N GLY A 82 -6.54 16.65 23.56
CA GLY A 82 -7.18 15.36 23.87
C GLY A 82 -8.68 15.31 23.55
N ILE A 83 -9.26 16.39 23.03
CA ILE A 83 -10.67 16.49 22.65
C ILE A 83 -10.79 16.26 21.14
N SER A 84 -11.68 15.35 20.76
CA SER A 84 -12.03 15.11 19.35
C SER A 84 -12.86 16.28 18.79
N PRO A 85 -12.39 16.99 17.76
CA PRO A 85 -13.21 18.03 17.11
C PRO A 85 -14.48 17.42 16.49
N LYS A 86 -15.57 18.20 16.40
CA LYS A 86 -16.84 17.69 15.83
C LYS A 86 -16.67 17.10 14.43
N SER A 87 -15.77 17.66 13.63
CA SER A 87 -15.44 17.17 12.29
C SER A 87 -14.82 15.78 12.28
N SER A 88 -14.06 15.37 13.31
CA SER A 88 -13.52 14.01 13.37
C SER A 88 -14.60 12.97 13.67
N LYS A 89 -15.65 13.35 14.40
CA LYS A 89 -16.80 12.47 14.62
C LYS A 89 -17.49 12.08 13.31
N THR A 90 -17.72 13.02 12.41
CA THR A 90 -18.31 12.75 11.09
C THR A 90 -17.46 11.78 10.27
N VAL A 91 -16.13 11.98 10.28
CA VAL A 91 -15.20 11.11 9.56
C VAL A 91 -15.17 9.70 10.16
N LEU A 92 -15.18 9.58 11.50
CA LEU A 92 -15.24 8.29 12.20
C LEU A 92 -16.55 7.55 11.92
N ASP A 93 -17.67 8.25 11.94
CA ASP A 93 -18.99 7.67 11.64
C ASP A 93 -19.05 7.10 10.21
N LEU A 94 -18.44 7.82 9.26
CA LEU A 94 -18.32 7.34 7.90
C LEU A 94 -17.42 6.10 7.79
N ILE A 95 -16.31 6.04 8.55
CA ILE A 95 -15.44 4.87 8.61
C ILE A 95 -16.19 3.66 9.17
N PHE A 96 -17.01 3.84 10.22
CA PHE A 96 -17.83 2.76 10.77
C PHE A 96 -18.92 2.31 9.79
N THR A 97 -19.60 3.26 9.15
CA THR A 97 -20.62 2.96 8.14
C THR A 97 -20.01 2.19 6.95
N LEU A 98 -18.83 2.60 6.48
CA LEU A 98 -18.09 1.90 5.45
C LEU A 98 -17.68 0.48 5.88
N GLY A 99 -17.25 0.33 7.14
CA GLY A 99 -16.97 -0.98 7.73
C GLY A 99 -18.20 -1.88 7.77
N GLY A 100 -19.37 -1.33 8.05
CA GLY A 100 -20.66 -2.01 8.13
C GLY A 100 -21.30 -2.41 6.79
N HIS A 101 -20.70 -2.05 5.65
CA HIS A 101 -21.27 -2.33 4.34
C HIS A 101 -21.46 -3.84 4.08
N SER A 102 -22.58 -4.24 3.47
CA SER A 102 -22.96 -5.65 3.21
C SER A 102 -21.90 -6.43 2.43
N ASN A 103 -21.31 -5.82 1.40
CA ASN A 103 -20.26 -6.40 0.57
C ASN A 103 -18.83 -6.27 1.16
N MET A 104 -18.68 -5.80 2.40
CA MET A 104 -17.39 -5.67 3.07
C MET A 104 -16.98 -7.01 3.67
N SER A 105 -15.90 -7.62 3.17
CA SER A 105 -15.38 -8.85 3.78
C SER A 105 -14.74 -8.58 5.15
N PRO A 106 -14.76 -9.54 6.10
CA PRO A 106 -14.13 -9.39 7.42
C PRO A 106 -12.64 -9.01 7.33
N ASP A 107 -11.90 -9.65 6.41
CA ASP A 107 -10.49 -9.36 6.18
C ASP A 107 -10.29 -7.92 5.69
N LEU A 108 -11.13 -7.47 4.75
CA LEU A 108 -11.04 -6.11 4.22
C LEU A 108 -11.39 -5.07 5.28
N ARG A 109 -12.39 -5.35 6.12
CA ARG A 109 -12.75 -4.52 7.27
C ARG A 109 -11.56 -4.40 8.22
N GLN A 110 -10.93 -5.51 8.57
CA GLN A 110 -9.78 -5.50 9.47
C GLN A 110 -8.60 -4.72 8.87
N VAL A 111 -8.28 -4.94 7.59
CA VAL A 111 -7.23 -4.21 6.87
C VAL A 111 -7.53 -2.71 6.83
N MET A 112 -8.79 -2.34 6.59
CA MET A 112 -9.25 -0.95 6.59
C MET A 112 -9.00 -0.29 7.94
N PHE A 113 -9.54 -0.86 9.03
CA PHE A 113 -9.38 -0.30 10.36
C PHE A 113 -7.91 -0.25 10.80
N ASN A 114 -7.13 -1.30 10.53
CA ASN A 114 -5.69 -1.30 10.84
C ASN A 114 -4.96 -0.17 10.12
N LYS A 115 -5.33 0.11 8.86
CA LYS A 115 -4.75 1.22 8.09
C LYS A 115 -5.13 2.57 8.68
N PHE A 116 -6.39 2.77 9.10
CA PHE A 116 -6.83 4.00 9.76
C PHE A 116 -6.19 4.20 11.13
N ILE A 117 -6.02 3.14 11.92
CA ILE A 117 -5.34 3.16 13.22
C ILE A 117 -3.87 3.54 13.04
N ALA A 118 -3.18 2.93 12.08
CA ALA A 118 -1.78 3.23 11.79
C ALA A 118 -1.59 4.69 11.33
N ALA A 119 -2.53 5.23 10.56
CA ALA A 119 -2.51 6.61 10.12
C ALA A 119 -2.92 7.61 11.23
N ASN A 120 -3.73 7.18 12.20
CA ASN A 120 -4.31 8.05 13.23
C ASN A 120 -4.28 7.35 14.62
N PRO A 121 -3.09 7.18 15.23
CA PRO A 121 -2.96 6.44 16.48
C PRO A 121 -3.76 7.04 17.65
N GLN A 122 -3.97 8.37 17.64
CA GLN A 122 -4.79 9.08 18.62
C GLN A 122 -6.27 8.66 18.63
N TYR A 123 -6.77 8.05 17.56
CA TYR A 123 -8.13 7.53 17.43
C TYR A 123 -8.19 5.99 17.50
N ALA A 124 -7.09 5.33 17.89
CA ALA A 124 -7.01 3.87 17.88
C ALA A 124 -8.06 3.20 18.77
N GLN A 125 -8.41 3.82 19.89
CA GLN A 125 -9.39 3.28 20.82
C GLN A 125 -10.81 3.32 20.22
N GLU A 126 -11.18 4.43 19.58
CA GLU A 126 -12.47 4.59 18.90
C GLU A 126 -12.56 3.64 17.72
N LEU A 127 -11.52 3.59 16.87
CA LEU A 127 -11.49 2.73 15.69
C LEU A 127 -11.54 1.24 16.04
N ARG A 128 -10.92 0.80 17.15
CA ARG A 128 -11.01 -0.58 17.63
C ARG A 128 -12.38 -0.93 18.20
N ARG A 129 -13.11 0.05 18.76
CA ARG A 129 -14.45 -0.18 19.31
C ARG A 129 -15.52 -0.43 18.25
N GLY A 130 -15.30 0.02 17.02
CA GLY A 130 -16.24 -0.19 15.91
C GLY A 130 -15.80 -1.24 14.89
N GLN A 131 -14.79 -2.07 15.21
CA GLN A 131 -14.51 -3.32 14.49
C GLN A 131 -15.59 -4.35 14.82
#